data_AF-A0A183N404-F1
#
_entry.id   AF-A0A183N404-F1
#
_cell.length_a   1.000
_cell.length_b   1.000
_cell.length_c   1.000
_cell.angle_alpha   90.00
_cell.angle_beta   90.00
_cell.angle_gamma   90.00
#
_symmetry.space_group_name_H-M   'P 1'
#
loop_
_entity.id
_entity.type
_entity.pdbx_description
1 polymer ?
#
loop_
_entity_poly.entity_id
_entity_poly.type
_entity_poly.pdbx_seq_one_letter_code
_entity_poly.pdbx_strand_id
1 'polypeptide(L)'
;MIYSMERELLWRARRSKRQSLHKKHHHKEWITVNSLDKIRERRNKKAEINSSRTRVEKAKAKAEYTEVNKQVKRSNRTDERKYVEDLAMTAEKAAREGNMRQLYDITNKPSGNHRKPEQ
;
A
#
# COMPACT_ATOMS: atom_id res chain seq x y z
N MET A 1 -1.74 -38.07 -15.20
CA MET A 1 -1.41 -36.63 -15.30
C MET A 1 -2.64 -35.75 -14.98
N ILE A 2 -3.42 -36.06 -13.93
CA ILE A 2 -4.68 -35.33 -13.61
C ILE A 2 -4.48 -34.39 -12.40
N TYR A 3 -3.61 -34.76 -11.47
CA TYR A 3 -3.28 -34.00 -10.25
C TYR A 3 -2.63 -32.61 -10.45
N SER A 4 -2.13 -32.28 -11.65
CA SER A 4 -1.47 -30.98 -11.92
C SER A 4 -2.48 -29.88 -12.27
N MET A 5 -3.52 -30.22 -13.05
CA MET A 5 -4.54 -29.26 -13.47
C MET A 5 -5.45 -28.85 -12.32
N GLU A 6 -5.84 -29.80 -11.45
CA GLU A 6 -6.71 -29.51 -10.31
C GLU A 6 -6.02 -28.59 -9.29
N ARG A 7 -4.71 -28.73 -9.06
CA ARG A 7 -3.94 -27.82 -8.22
C ARG A 7 -3.84 -26.42 -8.81
N GLU A 8 -3.74 -26.30 -10.13
CA GLU A 8 -3.68 -25.02 -10.82
C GLU A 8 -5.04 -24.31 -10.82
N LEU A 9 -6.13 -25.07 -11.00
CA LEU A 9 -7.50 -24.58 -10.87
C LEU A 9 -7.83 -24.16 -9.43
N LEU A 10 -7.42 -24.94 -8.43
CA LEU A 10 -7.58 -24.59 -7.01
C LEU A 10 -6.78 -23.32 -6.66
N TRP A 11 -5.58 -23.16 -7.22
CA TRP A 11 -4.76 -21.96 -7.02
C TRP A 11 -5.34 -20.72 -7.72
N ARG A 12 -5.91 -20.89 -8.92
CA ARG A 12 -6.67 -19.83 -9.63
C ARG A 12 -7.95 -19.45 -8.88
N ALA A 13 -8.73 -20.44 -8.40
CA ALA A 13 -9.96 -20.22 -7.63
C ALA A 13 -9.68 -19.54 -6.28
N ARG A 14 -8.62 -19.94 -5.57
CA ARG A 14 -8.20 -19.30 -4.32
C ARG A 14 -7.69 -17.87 -4.53
N ARG A 15 -7.01 -17.59 -5.66
CA ARG A 15 -6.63 -16.22 -6.05
C ARG A 15 -7.86 -15.37 -6.41
N SER A 16 -8.82 -15.93 -7.15
CA SER A 16 -10.07 -15.26 -7.54
C SER A 16 -10.94 -14.89 -6.33
N LYS A 17 -11.12 -15.81 -5.38
CA LYS A 17 -11.83 -15.53 -4.11
C LYS A 17 -11.15 -14.39 -3.31
N ARG A 18 -9.82 -14.30 -3.37
CA ARG A 18 -9.03 -13.23 -2.72
C ARG A 18 -9.08 -11.90 -3.48
N GLN A 19 -9.37 -11.92 -4.79
CA GLN A 19 -9.63 -10.74 -5.62
C GLN A 19 -11.10 -10.27 -5.58
N SER A 20 -12.07 -11.03 -5.06
CA SER A 20 -13.45 -10.51 -4.94
C SER A 20 -13.71 -9.72 -3.65
N LEU A 21 -12.82 -9.82 -2.66
CA LEU A 21 -12.82 -9.03 -1.42
C LEU A 21 -12.07 -7.69 -1.56
N HIS A 22 -12.16 -7.03 -2.71
CA HIS A 22 -11.66 -5.66 -2.83
C HIS A 22 -12.65 -4.73 -2.12
N LYS A 23 -12.45 -4.53 -0.82
CA LYS A 23 -12.79 -3.23 -0.22
C LYS A 23 -12.12 -2.19 -1.12
N LYS A 24 -12.88 -1.21 -1.62
CA LYS A 24 -12.32 -0.10 -2.39
C LYS A 24 -11.26 0.55 -1.52
N HIS A 25 -10.01 0.18 -1.73
CA HIS A 25 -8.89 0.81 -1.08
C HIS A 25 -8.79 2.16 -1.75
N HIS A 26 -9.42 3.16 -1.13
CA HIS A 26 -9.16 4.55 -1.46
C HIS A 26 -7.65 4.70 -1.58
N HIS A 27 -7.22 5.19 -2.74
CA HIS A 27 -5.81 5.46 -2.95
C HIS A 27 -5.41 6.43 -1.85
N LYS A 28 -4.48 5.99 -1.00
CA LYS A 28 -3.94 6.83 0.06
C LYS A 28 -3.15 7.93 -0.64
N GLU A 29 -3.68 9.15 -0.64
CA GLU A 29 -3.10 10.31 -1.35
C GLU A 29 -1.68 10.68 -0.84
N TRP A 30 -1.24 10.08 0.27
CA TRP A 30 0.07 10.32 0.85
C TRP A 30 1.24 9.58 0.21
N ILE A 31 1.02 8.64 -0.73
CA ILE A 31 2.14 7.87 -1.29
C ILE A 31 2.96 8.77 -2.24
N THR A 32 4.17 9.13 -1.83
CA THR A 32 5.11 9.93 -2.62
C THR A 32 5.58 9.14 -3.86
N VAL A 33 5.90 9.85 -4.95
CA VAL A 33 6.48 9.28 -6.19
C VAL A 33 7.69 8.37 -5.90
N ASN A 34 8.59 8.80 -5.02
CA ASN A 34 9.76 8.00 -4.59
C ASN A 34 9.36 6.64 -3.95
N SER A 35 8.24 6.58 -3.21
CA SER A 35 7.73 5.32 -2.67
C SER A 35 7.10 4.44 -3.75
N LEU A 36 6.48 5.03 -4.78
CA LEU A 36 5.96 4.30 -5.93
C LEU A 36 7.08 3.59 -6.71
N ASP A 37 8.21 4.27 -6.91
CA ASP A 37 9.38 3.69 -7.59
C ASP A 37 9.93 2.48 -6.83
N LYS A 38 10.06 2.58 -5.50
CA LYS A 38 10.48 1.46 -4.65
C LYS A 38 9.47 0.31 -4.64
N ILE A 39 8.17 0.60 -4.74
CA ILE A 39 7.13 -0.43 -4.89
C ILE A 39 7.28 -1.16 -6.22
N ARG A 40 7.60 -0.44 -7.30
CA ARG A 40 7.86 -1.02 -8.62
C ARG A 40 9.10 -1.91 -8.59
N GLU A 41 10.19 -1.44 -7.98
CA GLU A 41 11.43 -2.21 -7.80
C GLU A 41 11.17 -3.51 -7.03
N ARG A 42 10.42 -3.43 -5.91
CA ARG A 42 10.01 -4.63 -5.16
C ARG A 42 9.22 -5.62 -6.02
N ARG A 43 8.36 -5.15 -6.93
CA ARG A 43 7.60 -6.01 -7.85
C ARG A 43 8.53 -6.72 -8.85
N ASN A 44 9.52 -6.01 -9.38
CA ASN A 44 10.52 -6.59 -10.28
C ASN A 44 11.32 -7.70 -9.58
N LYS A 45 11.80 -7.44 -8.35
CA LYS A 45 12.48 -8.47 -7.53
C LYS A 45 11.58 -9.66 -7.19
N LYS A 46 10.27 -9.43 -7.04
CA LYS A 46 9.31 -10.53 -6.87
C LYS A 46 9.17 -11.37 -8.14
N ALA A 47 9.19 -10.75 -9.31
CA ALA A 47 9.14 -11.46 -10.59
C ALA A 47 10.40 -12.31 -10.81
N GLU A 48 11.57 -11.78 -10.45
CA GLU A 48 12.87 -12.48 -10.50
C GLU A 48 12.88 -13.75 -9.63
N ILE A 49 12.33 -13.68 -8.41
CA ILE A 49 12.15 -14.86 -7.55
C ILE A 49 11.23 -15.90 -8.21
N ASN A 50 10.17 -15.46 -8.89
CA ASN A 50 9.21 -16.36 -9.50
C ASN A 50 9.77 -17.04 -10.78
N SER A 51 10.62 -16.35 -11.54
CA SER A 51 11.24 -16.85 -12.76
C SER A 51 12.48 -17.72 -12.53
N SER A 52 13.16 -17.56 -11.39
CA SER A 52 14.37 -18.32 -11.07
C SER A 52 14.15 -19.85 -11.05
N ARG A 53 15.10 -20.58 -11.65
CA ARG A 53 14.99 -22.04 -11.89
C ARG A 53 15.60 -22.88 -10.78
N THR A 54 16.75 -22.46 -10.24
CA THR A 54 17.52 -23.19 -9.22
C THR A 54 17.30 -22.62 -7.81
N ARG A 55 17.50 -23.46 -6.77
CA ARG A 55 17.30 -23.07 -5.36
C ARG A 55 18.26 -21.96 -4.90
N VAL A 56 19.48 -21.95 -5.40
CA VAL A 56 20.51 -20.95 -5.04
C VAL A 56 20.12 -19.57 -5.55
N GLU A 57 19.74 -19.46 -6.82
CA GLU A 57 19.24 -18.21 -7.43
C GLU A 57 17.98 -17.70 -6.70
N LYS A 58 17.06 -18.60 -6.36
CA LYS A 58 15.89 -18.27 -5.52
C LYS A 58 16.29 -17.69 -4.16
N ALA A 59 17.31 -18.24 -3.52
CA ALA A 59 17.75 -17.78 -2.20
C ALA A 59 18.37 -16.37 -2.28
N LYS A 60 19.22 -16.11 -3.28
CA LYS A 60 19.83 -14.79 -3.53
C LYS A 60 18.76 -13.73 -3.81
N ALA A 61 17.89 -13.97 -4.79
CA ALA A 61 16.82 -13.04 -5.14
C ALA A 61 15.85 -12.79 -3.97
N LYS A 62 15.64 -13.79 -3.10
CA LYS A 62 14.83 -13.65 -1.89
C LYS A 62 15.49 -12.74 -0.85
N ALA A 63 16.81 -12.80 -0.69
CA ALA A 63 17.55 -11.90 0.20
C ALA A 63 17.44 -10.44 -0.28
N GLU A 64 17.61 -10.20 -1.58
CA GLU A 64 17.43 -8.87 -2.17
C GLU A 64 16.01 -8.34 -2.00
N TYR A 65 15.00 -9.17 -2.27
CA TYR A 65 13.60 -8.80 -2.05
C TYR A 65 13.32 -8.43 -0.59
N THR A 66 13.94 -9.11 0.38
CA THR A 66 13.73 -8.75 1.80
C THR A 66 14.26 -7.37 2.13
N GLU A 67 15.40 -6.95 1.58
CA GLU A 67 15.95 -5.61 1.79
C GLU A 67 15.11 -4.53 1.14
N VAL A 68 14.74 -4.70 -0.14
CA VAL A 68 13.87 -3.74 -0.85
C VAL A 68 12.50 -3.63 -0.16
N ASN A 69 11.95 -4.76 0.32
CA ASN A 69 10.68 -4.74 1.05
C ASN A 69 10.78 -4.03 2.41
N LYS A 70 11.92 -4.10 3.11
CA LYS A 70 12.17 -3.28 4.32
C LYS A 70 12.21 -1.80 3.97
N GLN A 71 12.88 -1.43 2.88
CA GLN A 71 12.97 -0.03 2.43
C GLN A 71 11.61 0.55 2.07
N VAL A 72 10.78 -0.18 1.31
CA VAL A 72 9.40 0.24 0.99
C VAL A 72 8.57 0.46 2.26
N LYS A 73 8.70 -0.41 3.27
CA LYS A 73 7.98 -0.22 4.53
C LYS A 73 8.45 1.03 5.28
N ARG A 74 9.76 1.32 5.25
CA ARG A 74 10.31 2.53 5.86
C ARG A 74 9.85 3.79 5.13
N SER A 75 9.90 3.81 3.79
CA SER A 75 9.47 4.97 3.01
C SER A 75 7.99 5.26 3.20
N ASN A 76 7.14 4.22 3.18
CA ASN A 76 5.71 4.37 3.42
C ASN A 76 5.42 4.97 4.81
N ARG A 77 6.18 4.59 5.84
CA ARG A 77 6.03 5.17 7.20
C ARG A 77 6.46 6.64 7.24
N THR A 78 7.51 7.00 6.51
CA THR A 78 7.98 8.39 6.44
C THR A 78 6.98 9.26 5.68
N ASP A 79 6.45 8.77 4.56
CA ASP A 79 5.44 9.48 3.77
C ASP A 79 4.16 9.72 4.59
N GLU A 80 3.69 8.71 5.34
CA GLU A 80 2.53 8.84 6.23
C GLU A 80 2.76 9.87 7.34
N ARG A 81 3.97 9.91 7.94
CA ARG A 81 4.31 10.93 8.95
C ARG A 81 4.29 12.34 8.38
N LYS A 82 4.93 12.57 7.23
CA LYS A 82 4.95 13.88 6.56
C LYS A 82 3.55 14.36 6.24
N TYR A 83 2.70 13.49 5.69
CA TYR A 83 1.32 13.82 5.39
C TYR A 83 0.52 14.22 6.64
N VAL A 84 0.69 13.50 7.75
CA VAL A 84 0.03 13.86 9.02
C VAL A 84 0.57 15.17 9.59
N GLU A 85 1.87 15.43 9.50
CA GLU A 85 2.50 16.69 9.92
C GLU A 85 1.96 17.89 9.11
N ASP A 86 1.85 17.76 7.79
CA ASP A 86 1.30 18.81 6.91
C ASP A 86 -0.19 19.09 7.22
N LEU A 87 -0.97 18.04 7.50
CA LEU A 87 -2.36 18.19 7.94
C LEU A 87 -2.45 18.90 9.29
N ALA A 88 -1.59 18.53 10.26
CA ALA A 88 -1.56 19.17 11.57
C ALA A 88 -1.21 20.66 11.47
N MET A 89 -0.23 21.02 10.63
CA MET A 89 0.15 22.40 10.38
C MET A 89 -1.02 23.20 9.76
N THR A 90 -1.75 22.59 8.83
CA THR A 90 -2.92 23.22 8.19
C THR A 90 -4.08 23.38 9.19
N ALA A 91 -4.30 22.39 10.05
CA ALA A 91 -5.29 22.46 11.13
C ALA A 91 -4.97 23.58 12.12
N GLU A 92 -3.71 23.70 12.55
CA GLU A 92 -3.29 24.76 13.46
C GLU A 92 -3.54 26.16 12.87
N LYS A 93 -3.21 26.34 11.57
CA LYS A 93 -3.50 27.58 10.87
C LYS A 93 -5.00 27.89 10.82
N ALA A 94 -5.83 26.91 10.46
CA ALA A 94 -7.29 27.08 10.43
C ALA A 94 -7.88 27.43 11.81
N ALA A 95 -7.34 26.86 12.89
CA ALA A 95 -7.73 27.19 14.26
C ALA A 95 -7.38 28.65 14.61
N ARG A 96 -6.18 29.11 14.24
CA ARG A 96 -5.75 30.51 14.45
C ARG A 96 -6.61 31.51 13.67
N GLU A 97 -7.07 31.13 12.48
CA GLU A 97 -7.94 31.95 11.63
C GLU A 97 -9.43 31.86 12.02
N GLY A 98 -9.80 31.00 12.98
CA GLY A 98 -11.19 30.78 13.40
C GLY A 98 -12.05 29.99 12.40
N ASN A 99 -11.44 29.32 11.42
CA ASN A 99 -12.16 28.57 10.38
C ASN A 99 -12.49 27.14 10.84
N MET A 100 -13.52 27.02 11.67
CA MET A 100 -13.92 25.77 12.32
C MET A 100 -14.34 24.66 11.34
N ARG A 101 -14.91 25.02 10.19
CA ARG A 101 -15.32 24.03 9.17
C ARG A 101 -14.10 23.32 8.58
N GLN A 102 -13.08 24.08 8.18
CA GLN A 102 -11.84 23.52 7.64
C GLN A 102 -11.09 22.68 8.69
N LEU A 103 -11.06 23.15 9.94
CA LEU A 103 -10.46 22.41 11.05
C LEU A 103 -11.10 21.02 11.22
N TYR A 104 -12.44 20.95 11.17
CA TYR A 104 -13.17 19.68 11.28
C TYR A 104 -12.87 18.75 10.10
N ASP A 105 -12.90 19.25 8.87
CA ASP A 105 -12.62 18.45 7.67
C ASP A 105 -11.19 17.88 7.69
N ILE A 106 -10.19 18.70 8.07
CA ILE A 106 -8.78 18.29 8.16
C ILE A 106 -8.57 17.23 9.24
N THR A 107 -9.21 17.38 10.41
CA THR A 107 -9.10 16.42 11.52
C THR A 107 -9.77 15.08 11.21
N ASN A 108 -10.80 15.08 10.35
CA ASN A 108 -11.50 13.86 9.92
C ASN A 108 -10.86 13.16 8.70
N LYS A 109 -10.03 13.85 7.91
CA LYS A 109 -9.26 13.24 6.80
C LYS A 109 -8.40 12.04 7.21
N PRO A 110 -7.60 12.05 8.30
CA PRO A 110 -6.77 10.91 8.65
C PRO A 110 -7.57 9.69 9.11
N SER A 111 -8.80 9.87 9.61
CA SER A 111 -9.60 8.77 10.18
C SER A 111 -10.36 7.96 9.13
N GLY A 112 -10.44 8.41 7.87
CA GLY A 112 -10.99 7.64 6.73
C GLY A 112 -12.45 7.19 6.88
N ASN A 113 -13.12 7.55 7.97
CA ASN A 113 -14.48 7.12 8.31
C ASN A 113 -15.49 8.17 7.82
N HIS A 114 -15.55 8.39 6.51
CA HIS A 114 -16.61 9.24 5.93
C HIS A 114 -17.89 8.40 5.82
N ARG A 115 -18.76 8.46 6.83
CA ARG A 115 -20.20 8.22 6.60
C ARG A 115 -20.70 9.38 5.74
N LYS A 116 -21.25 9.08 4.57
CA LYS A 116 -21.84 10.09 3.69
C LYS A 116 -22.95 10.83 4.46
N PRO A 117 -23.10 12.16 4.33
CA PRO A 117 -24.34 12.80 4.70
C PRO A 117 -25.44 12.29 3.76
N GLU A 118 -26.49 11.70 4.31
CA GLU A 118 -27.73 11.42 3.58
C GLU A 118 -28.31 12.75 3.08
N GLN A 119 -28.68 12.77 1.79
CA GLN A 119 -29.49 13.83 1.18
C GLN A 119 -30.96 13.51 1.37
#